data_AF-A0A951D9G9-F1
#
_entry.id   AF-A0A951D9G9-F1
#
_cell.length_a   1.000
_cell.length_b   1.000
_cell.length_c   1.000
_cell.angle_alpha   90.00
_cell.angle_beta   90.00
_cell.angle_gamma   90.00
#
_symmetry.space_group_name_H-M   'P 1'
#
loop_
_entity.id
_entity.type
_entity.pdbx_description
1 polymer ?
#
loop_
_entity_poly.entity_id
_entity_poly.type
_entity_poly.pdbx_seq_one_letter_code
_entity_poly.pdbx_strand_id
1 'polypeptide(L)'
;MATAGSGKRSPPGCPAGLGRTDMDVAALADLLHETSERHGSFEAVAPPHDWWDWYAAYMHAREGGSTPDEASDAAGRYMAEVKHVVVKP
;
A
#
# COMPACT_ATOMS: atom_id res chain seq x y z
N MET A 1 9.57 14.61 -64.29
CA MET A 1 9.34 13.16 -64.06
C MET A 1 10.23 12.69 -62.92
N ALA A 2 9.71 11.78 -62.08
CA ALA A 2 10.35 11.01 -60.98
C ALA A 2 10.75 11.81 -59.71
N THR A 3 9.96 11.85 -58.62
CA THR A 3 9.60 10.87 -57.55
C THR A 3 10.65 10.64 -56.46
N ALA A 4 10.23 11.03 -55.25
CA ALA A 4 10.34 10.34 -53.96
C ALA A 4 11.70 10.25 -53.23
N GLY A 5 11.61 10.45 -51.91
CA GLY A 5 12.68 10.05 -50.98
C GLY A 5 12.75 10.77 -49.62
N SER A 6 11.65 11.28 -49.03
CA SER A 6 11.69 11.76 -47.64
C SER A 6 11.46 10.61 -46.66
N GLY A 7 12.54 9.91 -46.31
CA GLY A 7 12.55 8.98 -45.17
C GLY A 7 12.76 9.74 -43.86
N LYS A 8 11.70 10.23 -43.24
CA LYS A 8 11.76 10.73 -41.85
C LYS A 8 11.76 9.52 -40.92
N ARG A 9 12.90 9.25 -40.30
CA ARG A 9 13.08 8.21 -39.30
C ARG A 9 12.25 8.57 -38.06
N SER A 10 11.42 7.64 -37.62
CA SER A 10 10.69 7.72 -36.35
C SER A 10 11.66 7.85 -35.18
N PRO A 11 11.29 8.55 -34.10
CA PRO A 11 12.07 8.56 -32.87
C PRO A 11 12.09 7.15 -32.26
N PRO A 12 13.19 6.75 -31.58
CA PRO A 12 13.24 5.50 -30.85
C PRO A 12 12.18 5.55 -29.75
N GLY A 13 11.35 4.51 -29.70
CA GLY A 13 10.29 4.36 -28.72
C GLY A 13 10.83 4.42 -27.30
N CYS A 14 10.00 4.94 -26.39
CA CYS A 14 10.19 4.81 -24.96
C CYS A 14 10.55 3.35 -24.63
N PRO A 15 11.60 3.08 -23.84
CA PRO A 15 11.88 1.72 -23.45
C PRO A 15 10.76 1.27 -22.51
N ALA A 16 9.84 0.48 -23.05
CA ALA A 16 8.96 -0.37 -22.28
C ALA A 16 9.84 -1.37 -21.51
N GLY A 17 9.77 -1.31 -20.18
CA GLY A 17 10.16 -2.38 -19.27
C GLY A 17 11.60 -2.86 -19.34
N LEU A 18 12.56 -2.08 -18.84
CA LEU A 18 13.77 -2.69 -18.29
C LEU A 18 13.44 -3.23 -16.91
N GLY A 19 13.60 -4.54 -16.74
CA GLY A 19 13.55 -5.18 -15.43
C GLY A 19 14.50 -4.51 -14.45
N ARG A 20 14.13 -4.52 -13.17
CA ARG A 20 14.90 -4.00 -12.04
C ARG A 20 16.36 -4.48 -12.12
N THR A 21 17.27 -3.56 -12.42
CA THR A 21 18.72 -3.81 -12.43
C THR A 21 19.26 -3.86 -10.98
N ASP A 22 20.42 -4.46 -10.73
CA ASP A 22 20.98 -4.53 -9.37
C ASP A 22 21.17 -3.15 -8.71
N MET A 23 21.48 -2.10 -9.49
CA MET A 23 21.53 -0.72 -8.98
C MET A 23 20.13 -0.21 -8.55
N ASP A 24 19.07 -0.65 -9.23
CA ASP A 24 17.68 -0.36 -8.85
C ASP A 24 17.27 -1.17 -7.59
N VAL A 25 17.78 -2.40 -7.42
CA VAL A 25 17.59 -3.16 -6.16
C VAL A 25 18.29 -2.48 -4.99
N ALA A 26 19.54 -2.03 -5.16
CA ALA A 26 20.29 -1.36 -4.10
C ALA A 26 19.62 -0.04 -3.67
N ALA A 27 19.22 0.79 -4.65
CA ALA A 27 18.49 2.03 -4.36
C ALA A 27 17.13 1.77 -3.67
N LEU A 28 16.43 0.70 -4.05
CA LEU A 28 15.21 0.30 -3.37
C LEU A 28 15.48 -0.16 -1.93
N ALA A 29 16.57 -0.90 -1.69
CA ALA A 29 16.93 -1.35 -0.35
C ALA A 29 17.20 -0.18 0.58
N ASP A 30 17.88 0.86 0.11
CA ASP A 30 18.09 2.10 0.87
C ASP A 30 16.76 2.79 1.21
N LEU A 31 15.85 2.89 0.24
CA LEU A 31 14.52 3.46 0.47
C LEU A 31 13.68 2.64 1.46
N LEU A 32 13.77 1.31 1.39
CA LEU A 32 13.08 0.40 2.32
C LEU A 32 13.65 0.50 3.74
N HIS A 33 14.96 0.71 3.87
CA HIS A 33 15.60 0.97 5.16
C HIS A 33 15.04 2.26 5.77
N GLU A 34 15.07 3.37 5.04
CA GLU A 34 14.47 4.63 5.53
C GLU A 34 13.00 4.43 5.93
N THR A 35 12.23 3.76 5.07
CA THR A 35 10.81 3.47 5.34
C THR A 35 10.60 2.69 6.64
N SER A 36 11.45 1.70 6.89
CA SER A 36 11.42 0.91 8.13
C SER A 36 11.70 1.77 9.37
N GLU A 37 12.67 2.68 9.31
CA GLU A 37 12.98 3.60 10.43
C GLU A 37 11.81 4.56 10.71
N ARG A 38 11.20 5.10 9.65
CA ARG A 38 10.00 5.94 9.77
C ARG A 38 8.81 5.17 10.35
N HIS A 39 8.59 3.93 9.88
CA HIS A 39 7.55 3.05 10.40
C HIS A 39 7.77 2.73 11.88
N GLY A 40 8.98 2.33 12.28
CA GLY A 40 9.30 2.01 13.67
C GLY A 40 9.11 3.21 14.61
N SER A 41 9.46 4.43 14.15
CA SER A 41 9.22 5.66 14.92
C SER A 41 7.73 5.94 15.14
N PHE A 42 6.89 5.65 14.13
CA PHE A 42 5.43 5.76 14.24
C PHE A 42 4.85 4.69 15.17
N GLU A 43 5.27 3.43 15.01
CA GLU A 43 4.79 2.31 15.83
C GLU A 43 5.13 2.49 17.31
N ALA A 44 6.32 3.03 17.63
CA ALA A 44 6.76 3.26 19.00
C ALA A 44 5.88 4.24 19.80
N VAL A 45 5.15 5.14 19.13
CA VAL A 45 4.25 6.11 19.77
C VAL A 45 2.77 5.78 19.56
N ALA A 46 2.46 4.81 18.70
CA ALA A 46 1.10 4.33 18.50
C ALA A 46 0.63 3.54 19.74
N PRO A 47 -0.66 3.60 20.11
CA PRO A 47 -1.21 2.69 21.11
C PRO A 47 -0.95 1.23 20.70
N PRO A 48 -0.56 0.34 21.63
CA PRO A 48 -0.46 -1.08 21.34
C PRO A 48 -1.79 -1.58 20.80
N HIS A 49 -1.75 -2.24 19.65
CA HIS A 49 -2.94 -2.78 19.02
C HIS A 49 -2.62 -4.09 18.33
N ASP A 50 -3.42 -5.08 18.68
CA ASP A 50 -3.33 -6.40 18.12
C ASP A 50 -4.32 -6.50 16.97
N TRP A 51 -3.86 -6.50 15.72
CA TRP A 51 -4.77 -6.46 14.56
C TRP A 51 -5.73 -7.66 14.47
N TRP A 52 -5.42 -8.78 15.14
CA TRP A 52 -6.36 -9.91 15.25
C TRP A 52 -7.64 -9.57 16.00
N ASP A 53 -7.62 -8.58 16.90
CA ASP A 53 -8.83 -8.08 17.56
C ASP A 53 -9.77 -7.38 16.57
N TRP A 54 -9.20 -6.58 15.66
CA TRP A 54 -9.97 -5.97 14.57
C TRP A 54 -10.50 -7.04 13.60
N TYR A 55 -9.66 -8.01 13.21
CA TYR A 55 -10.09 -9.11 12.34
C TYR A 55 -11.21 -9.94 12.95
N ALA A 56 -11.15 -10.24 14.25
CA ALA A 56 -12.18 -11.00 14.93
C ALA A 56 -13.53 -10.25 14.90
N ALA A 57 -13.53 -8.95 15.21
CA ALA A 57 -14.75 -8.14 15.15
C ALA A 57 -15.30 -8.02 13.72
N TYR A 58 -14.43 -7.83 12.73
CA TYR A 58 -14.80 -7.78 11.32
C TYR A 58 -15.41 -9.11 10.86
N MET A 59 -14.73 -10.23 11.12
CA MET A 59 -15.19 -11.57 10.71
C MET A 59 -16.50 -11.91 11.39
N HIS A 60 -16.65 -11.61 12.68
CA HIS A 60 -17.92 -11.79 13.39
C HIS A 60 -19.08 -11.05 12.73
N ALA A 61 -18.88 -9.79 12.31
CA ALA A 61 -19.89 -9.03 11.59
C ALA A 61 -20.21 -9.63 10.20
N ARG A 62 -19.18 -10.09 9.48
CA ARG A 62 -19.34 -10.76 8.17
C ARG A 62 -20.09 -12.08 8.26
N GLU A 63 -19.79 -12.89 9.27
CA GLU A 63 -20.52 -14.13 9.57
C GLU A 63 -21.98 -13.86 9.93
N GLY A 64 -22.26 -12.71 10.56
CA GLY A 64 -23.61 -12.21 10.82
C GLY A 64 -24.33 -11.62 9.59
N GLY A 65 -23.67 -11.52 8.44
CA GLY A 65 -24.26 -11.05 7.17
C GLY A 65 -24.07 -9.56 6.86
N SER A 66 -23.29 -8.82 7.66
CA SER A 66 -22.95 -7.42 7.37
C SER A 66 -22.18 -7.28 6.06
N THR A 67 -22.35 -6.17 5.34
CA THR A 67 -21.52 -5.78 4.19
C THR A 67 -20.07 -5.50 4.61
N PRO A 68 -19.10 -5.42 3.67
CA PRO A 68 -17.71 -5.13 4.01
C PRO A 68 -17.53 -3.79 4.74
N ASP A 69 -18.30 -2.77 4.33
CA ASP A 69 -18.25 -1.44 4.92
C ASP A 69 -18.79 -1.47 6.36
N GLU A 70 -19.98 -2.07 6.57
CA GLU A 70 -20.57 -2.23 7.90
C GLU A 70 -19.68 -3.06 8.86
N ALA A 71 -19.02 -4.09 8.34
CA ALA A 71 -18.09 -4.91 9.11
C ALA A 71 -16.81 -4.13 9.48
N SER A 72 -16.32 -3.28 8.58
CA SER A 72 -15.19 -2.39 8.85
C SER A 72 -15.55 -1.36 9.93
N ASP A 73 -16.75 -0.80 9.86
CA ASP A 73 -17.27 0.12 10.88
C ASP A 73 -17.45 -0.58 12.24
N ALA A 74 -17.95 -1.82 12.25
CA ALA A 74 -18.09 -2.62 13.47
C ALA A 74 -16.73 -2.91 14.12
N ALA A 75 -15.73 -3.29 13.33
CA ALA A 75 -14.40 -3.54 13.81
C ALA A 75 -13.69 -2.25 14.29
N GLY A 76 -13.88 -1.14 13.58
CA GLY A 76 -13.42 0.18 14.02
C GLY A 76 -14.01 0.59 15.37
N ARG A 77 -15.32 0.40 15.56
CA ARG A 77 -15.99 0.63 16.86
C ARG A 77 -15.43 -0.27 17.96
N TYR A 78 -15.23 -1.57 17.70
CA TYR A 78 -14.65 -2.48 18.68
C TYR A 78 -13.25 -2.05 19.13
N MET A 79 -12.39 -1.64 18.18
CA MET A 79 -11.05 -1.15 18.51
C MET A 79 -11.11 0.14 19.35
N ALA A 80 -11.99 1.07 19.01
CA ALA A 80 -12.12 2.33 19.75
C ALA A 80 -12.74 2.14 21.16
N GLU A 81 -13.81 1.36 21.26
CA GLU A 81 -14.60 1.25 22.49
C GLU A 81 -14.07 0.20 23.47
N VAL A 82 -13.58 -0.93 22.97
CA VAL A 82 -13.14 -2.07 23.81
C VAL A 82 -11.62 -2.11 23.96
N LYS A 83 -10.89 -1.88 22.87
CA LYS A 83 -9.41 -1.88 22.90
C LYS A 83 -8.83 -0.50 23.19
N HIS A 84 -9.66 0.54 23.19
CA HIS A 84 -9.25 1.94 23.37
C HIS A 84 -8.18 2.40 22.38
N VAL A 85 -8.16 1.76 21.21
CA VAL A 85 -7.30 2.10 20.07
C VAL A 85 -8.11 2.99 19.15
N VAL A 86 -7.86 4.30 19.22
CA VAL A 86 -8.54 5.29 18.40
C VAL A 86 -7.68 5.63 17.19
N VAL A 87 -8.14 5.23 16.01
CA VAL A 87 -7.58 5.74 14.75
C VAL A 87 -8.25 7.09 14.49
N LYS A 88 -7.52 8.19 14.73
CA LYS A 88 -7.97 9.51 14.27
C LYS A 88 -7.66 9.62 12.77
N PRO A 89 -8.62 10.12 11.95
CA PRO A 89 -8.39 10.36 10.52
C PRO A 89 -7.35 11.45 10.26
#